data_AF-A0A6V8N510-F1
#
_entry.id   AF-A0A6V8N510-F1
#
_cell.length_a   1.000
_cell.length_b   1.000
_cell.length_c   1.000
_cell.angle_alpha   90.00
_cell.angle_beta   90.00
_cell.angle_gamma   90.00
#
_symmetry.space_group_name_H-M   'P 1'
#
loop_
_entity.id
_entity.type
_entity.pdbx_description
1 polymer ?
#
loop_
_entity_poly.entity_id
_entity_poly.type
_entity_poly.pdbx_seq_one_letter_code
_entity_poly.pdbx_strand_id
1 'polypeptide(L)' 'MRRSILGSMATSALAAIGSIGSRLPRVGEKAPEFEADSPHGTVRLADYAGKKYVLLAFYYADFTPV' A
#
# COMPACT_ATOMS: atom_id res chain seq x y z
N MET A 1 -45.96 4.68 13.71
CA MET A 1 -44.93 5.31 12.85
C MET A 1 -43.62 4.57 13.01
N ARG A 2 -43.33 3.57 12.16
CA ARG A 2 -42.02 2.88 12.14
C ARG A 2 -41.25 3.42 10.94
N ARG A 3 -40.35 4.39 11.19
CA ARG A 3 -39.44 4.89 10.16
C ARG A 3 -38.24 3.96 10.10
N SER A 4 -38.22 3.13 9.05
CA SER A 4 -37.07 2.34 8.62
C SER A 4 -36.05 3.28 7.98
N ILE A 5 -34.85 3.39 8.57
CA ILE A 5 -33.68 4.00 7.95
C ILE A 5 -32.63 2.89 7.83
N LEU A 6 -32.86 2.00 6.88
CA LEU A 6 -31.92 0.96 6.49
C LEU A 6 -31.31 1.41 5.15
N GLY A 7 -30.06 1.85 5.16
CA GLY A 7 -29.38 2.19 3.90
C GLY A 7 -28.22 3.18 4.02
N SER A 8 -27.15 2.84 4.73
CA SER A 8 -25.80 3.30 4.39
C SER A 8 -24.76 2.42 5.11
N MET A 9 -24.68 1.16 4.70
CA MET A 9 -23.66 0.21 5.16
C MET A 9 -23.15 -0.54 3.92
N ALA A 10 -22.37 0.12 3.06
CA ALA A 10 -21.67 -0.55 1.97
C ALA A 10 -20.64 0.36 1.29
N THR A 11 -19.46 0.59 1.90
CA THR A 11 -18.14 0.63 1.21
C THR A 11 -17.01 0.91 2.20
N SER A 12 -16.70 -0.05 3.06
CA SER A 12 -15.42 -0.09 3.78
C SER A 12 -14.92 -1.52 3.91
N ALA A 13 -15.15 -2.31 2.85
CA ALA A 13 -14.69 -3.68 2.73
C ALA A 13 -13.80 -3.83 1.49
N LEU A 14 -12.54 -3.37 1.59
CA LEU A 14 -11.40 -4.05 0.94
C LEU A 14 -10.01 -3.55 1.36
N ALA A 15 -9.81 -3.09 2.60
CA ALA A 15 -8.48 -2.69 3.07
C ALA A 15 -7.95 -3.64 4.17
N ALA A 16 -7.99 -4.96 3.94
CA ALA A 16 -7.32 -5.91 4.86
C ALA A 16 -7.10 -7.35 4.32
N ILE A 17 -7.08 -7.62 3.01
CA ILE A 17 -6.65 -8.95 2.51
C ILE A 17 -5.11 -9.06 2.43
N GLY A 18 -4.38 -7.98 2.72
CA GLY A 18 -2.92 -7.89 2.55
C GLY A 18 -2.05 -8.39 3.71
N SER A 19 -2.55 -9.17 4.66
CA SER A 19 -1.72 -9.71 5.77
C SER A 19 -1.65 -11.24 5.80
N ILE A 20 -1.92 -11.92 4.67
CA ILE A 20 -1.58 -13.34 4.52
C ILE A 20 -0.06 -13.46 4.33
N GLY A 21 0.66 -13.38 5.46
CA GLY A 21 2.09 -13.69 5.58
C GLY A 21 3.03 -12.56 5.18
N SER A 22 3.30 -11.63 6.10
CA SER A 22 4.42 -10.68 5.99
C SER A 22 5.76 -11.42 6.10
N ARG A 23 6.15 -12.12 5.05
CA ARG A 23 7.50 -12.67 4.88
C ARG A 23 8.31 -11.72 4.01
N LEU A 24 9.62 -11.67 4.25
CA LEU A 24 10.52 -10.91 3.38
C LEU A 24 10.40 -11.43 1.94
N PRO A 25 10.24 -10.55 0.93
CA PRO A 25 10.20 -10.96 -0.47
C PRO A 25 11.46 -11.74 -0.84
N ARG A 26 11.31 -12.82 -1.61
CA ARG A 26 12.45 -13.55 -2.16
C ARG A 26 12.76 -13.10 -3.58
N VAL A 27 14.02 -13.26 -3.99
CA VAL A 27 14.45 -12.98 -5.36
C VAL A 27 13.61 -13.79 -6.35
N GLY A 28 13.09 -13.12 -7.39
CA GLY A 28 12.23 -13.72 -8.40
C GLY A 28 10.74 -13.78 -8.04
N GLU A 29 10.35 -13.51 -6.78
CA GLU A 29 8.94 -13.34 -6.42
C GLU A 29 8.43 -11.97 -6.90
N LYS A 30 7.12 -11.89 -7.18
CA LYS A 30 6.48 -10.60 -7.47
C LYS A 30 6.63 -9.69 -6.25
N ALA A 31 7.11 -8.46 -6.48
CA ALA A 31 7.19 -7.45 -5.42
C ALA A 31 5.79 -7.19 -4.82
N PRO A 32 5.67 -7.06 -3.48
CA PRO A 32 4.40 -6.73 -2.83
C PRO A 32 3.86 -5.37 -3.28
N GLU A 33 2.57 -5.30 -3.56
CA GLU A 33 1.92 -4.02 -3.85
C GLU A 33 1.92 -3.14 -2.60
N PHE A 34 2.19 -1.84 -2.78
CA PHE A 34 2.10 -0.85 -1.71
C PHE A 34 1.53 0.47 -2.25
N GLU A 35 1.02 1.25 -1.30
CA GLU A 35 0.61 2.64 -1.47
C GLU A 35 1.09 3.40 -0.24
N ALA A 36 1.76 4.54 -0.45
CA ALA A 36 2.32 5.34 0.63
C ALA A 36 2.25 6.83 0.31
N ASP A 37 2.11 7.64 1.35
CA ASP A 37 2.21 9.09 1.23
C ASP A 37 3.68 9.51 1.08
N SER A 38 3.90 10.52 0.25
CA SER A 38 5.20 11.16 0.09
C SER A 38 5.05 12.67 0.00
N PRO A 39 6.13 13.45 0.19
CA PRO A 39 6.11 14.90 -0.04
C PRO A 39 5.67 15.32 -1.45
N HIS A 40 5.73 14.41 -2.42
CA HIS A 40 5.33 14.64 -3.81
C HIS A 40 3.96 14.05 -4.16
N GLY A 41 3.18 13.66 -3.15
CA GLY A 41 1.88 12.99 -3.30
C GLY A 41 1.98 11.48 -3.11
N THR A 42 0.85 10.80 -3.27
CA THR A 42 0.75 9.35 -3.06
C THR A 42 1.56 8.57 -4.10
N VAL A 43 2.33 7.59 -3.64
CA VAL A 43 3.16 6.70 -4.45
C VAL A 43 2.61 5.29 -4.38
N ARG A 44 2.40 4.67 -5.55
CA ARG A 44 1.91 3.29 -5.69
C ARG A 44 2.88 2.50 -6.56
N LEU A 45 3.24 1.28 -6.14
CA LEU A 45 4.13 0.43 -6.94
C LEU A 45 3.56 0.16 -8.34
N ALA A 46 2.24 -0.07 -8.42
CA ALA A 46 1.51 -0.33 -9.65
C ALA A 46 1.70 0.75 -10.73
N ASP A 47 1.94 2.01 -10.34
CA ASP A 47 2.07 3.11 -11.30
C ASP A 47 3.36 3.00 -12.15
N TYR A 48 4.33 2.21 -11.70
CA TYR A 48 5.61 1.98 -12.38
C TYR A 48 5.71 0.64 -13.10
N ALA A 49 4.76 -0.28 -12.85
CA ALA A 49 4.78 -1.63 -13.41
C ALA A 49 4.86 -1.62 -14.95
N GLY A 50 5.80 -2.37 -15.51
CA GLY A 50 6.00 -2.50 -16.96
C GLY A 50 6.58 -1.26 -17.67
N LYS A 51 6.85 -0.17 -16.94
CA LYS A 51 7.37 1.08 -17.53
C LYS A 51 8.87 1.25 -17.35
N LYS A 52 9.42 0.82 -16.21
CA LYS A 52 10.84 0.94 -15.86
C LYS A 52 11.21 0.01 -14.70
N TYR A 53 12.51 -0.19 -14.50
CA TYR A 53 13.03 -0.78 -13.27
C TYR A 53 12.84 0.19 -12.09
N VAL A 54 12.51 -0.36 -10.92
CA VAL A 54 12.24 0.38 -9.69
C VAL A 54 13.18 -0.11 -8.59
N LEU A 55 13.83 0.81 -7.90
CA LEU A 55 14.64 0.56 -6.71
C LEU A 55 13.97 1.26 -5.52
N LEU A 56 13.65 0.50 -4.48
CA LEU A 56 13.19 1.03 -3.20
C LEU A 56 14.33 0.91 -2.18
N ALA A 57 14.78 2.04 -1.65
CA ALA A 57 15.82 2.10 -0.64
C ALA A 57 15.22 2.62 0.67
N PHE A 58 15.59 1.98 1.78
CA PHE A 58 15.24 2.42 3.12
C PHE A 58 16.47 3.00 3.79
N TYR A 59 16.28 4.07 4.56
CA TYR A 59 17.27 4.64 5.46
C TYR A 59 16.62 4.80 6.84
N TYR A 60 17.43 4.96 7.88
CA TYR A 60 16.95 4.88 9.26
C TYR A 60 16.00 6.03 9.61
N ALA A 61 16.48 7.27 9.50
CA ALA A 61 15.70 8.48 9.76
C ALA A 61 16.40 9.71 9.18
N ASP A 62 15.64 10.77 8.96
CA ASP A 62 16.19 12.09 8.61
C ASP A 62 17.11 12.62 9.72
N PHE A 63 18.12 13.40 9.34
CA PHE A 63 19.07 14.05 10.27
C PHE A 63 19.90 13.08 11.13
N THR A 64 20.20 11.89 10.61
CA THR A 64 21.12 10.93 11.23
C THR A 64 22.46 10.86 10.48
N PRO A 65 23.61 10.70 11.18
CA PRO A 65 24.88 10.50 10.51
C PRO A 65 24.90 9.15 9.78
N VAL A 66 25.68 9.07 8.71
CA VAL A 66 25.88 7.85 7.91
C VAL A 66 27.08 7.03 8.38
#